data_AF-A0A7I8DFG0-F1
#
_entry.id   AF-A0A7I8DFG0-F1
#
_cell.length_a   1.000
_cell.length_b   1.000
_cell.length_c   1.000
_cell.angle_alpha   90.00
_cell.angle_beta   90.00
_cell.angle_gamma   90.00
#
_symmetry.space_group_name_H-M   'P 1'
#
loop_
_entity.id
_entity.type
_entity.pdbx_description
1 polymer ?
#
loop_
_entity_poly.entity_id
_entity_poly.type
_entity_poly.pdbx_seq_one_letter_code
_entity_poly.pdbx_strand_id
1 'polypeptide(L)'
;MIVINRIKPHTAFRGPVESGLMKMITMGLGKQKGAEAAHAYSFKYMAEHVPEMAKMVMNRVPIVLGLGSIENAYDRPAKIVAVPAEKLEEAEPPLLAEAKSLMPRILFDPIDVLVVVDTVKLPMCLETAELAVKAAIKTSYI
;
A
#
# COMPACT_ATOMS: atom_id res chain seq x y z
N MET A 1 -14.95 -6.81 14.85
CA MET A 1 -13.73 -5.97 14.75
C MET A 1 -13.69 -5.29 13.39
N ILE A 2 -13.21 -4.05 13.32
CA ILE A 2 -13.04 -3.29 12.07
C ILE A 2 -11.56 -3.00 11.89
N VAL A 3 -10.99 -3.31 10.73
CA VAL A 3 -9.59 -2.98 10.41
C VAL A 3 -9.55 -1.75 9.51
N ILE A 4 -8.60 -0.84 9.74
CA ILE A 4 -8.49 0.41 8.99
C ILE A 4 -7.05 0.53 8.51
N ASN A 5 -6.85 0.79 7.22
CA ASN A 5 -5.52 1.09 6.69
C ASN A 5 -5.57 1.83 5.35
N ARG A 6 -4.45 2.46 5.00
CA ARG A 6 -4.24 3.02 3.67
C ARG A 6 -3.83 1.94 2.67
N ILE A 7 -4.54 1.89 1.54
CA ILE A 7 -4.21 1.05 0.40
C ILE A 7 -3.22 1.83 -0.48
N LYS A 8 -1.99 1.34 -0.58
CA LYS A 8 -0.93 2.01 -1.35
C LYS A 8 0.17 1.05 -1.80
N PRO A 9 0.94 1.44 -2.83
CA PRO A 9 2.12 0.68 -3.24
C PRO A 9 3.16 0.60 -2.11
N HIS A 10 3.82 -0.54 -2.03
CA HIS A 10 4.98 -0.78 -1.19
C HIS A 10 6.26 -0.48 -1.98
N THR A 11 7.34 -0.13 -1.26
CA THR A 11 8.63 0.18 -1.88
C THR A 11 9.57 -1.03 -1.96
N ALA A 12 9.34 -2.08 -1.17
CA ALA A 12 10.25 -3.23 -1.05
C ALA A 12 9.74 -4.54 -1.68
N PHE A 13 8.47 -4.62 -2.10
CA PHE A 13 7.92 -5.81 -2.77
C PHE A 13 6.74 -5.43 -3.66
N ARG A 14 6.36 -6.33 -4.57
CA ARG A 14 5.25 -6.18 -5.51
C ARG A 14 4.36 -7.41 -5.47
N GLY A 15 3.04 -7.21 -5.51
CA GLY A 15 2.07 -8.30 -5.49
C GLY A 15 0.66 -7.82 -5.82
N PRO A 16 -0.32 -8.75 -5.86
CA PRO A 16 -1.73 -8.39 -6.00
C PRO A 16 -2.22 -7.58 -4.80
N VAL A 17 -1.57 -7.72 -3.64
CA VAL A 17 -1.75 -6.88 -2.46
C VAL A 17 -0.39 -6.37 -1.97
N GLU A 18 -0.35 -5.15 -1.44
CA GLU A 18 0.89 -4.48 -0.99
C GLU A 18 0.69 -3.88 0.42
N SER A 19 0.59 -2.55 0.55
CA SER A 19 0.09 -1.96 1.80
C SER A 19 -1.43 -1.81 1.68
N GLY A 20 -2.16 -2.23 2.71
CA GLY A 20 -3.62 -2.21 2.69
C GLY A 20 -4.19 -3.02 3.84
N LEU A 21 -5.40 -3.55 3.66
CA LEU A 21 -6.17 -4.16 4.75
C LEU A 21 -5.59 -5.53 5.13
N MET A 22 -5.24 -6.37 4.15
CA MET A 22 -4.61 -7.68 4.39
C MET A 22 -3.26 -7.55 5.11
N LYS A 23 -2.42 -6.57 4.74
CA LYS A 23 -1.17 -6.32 5.48
C LYS A 23 -1.43 -5.86 6.91
N MET A 24 -2.46 -5.05 7.13
CA MET A 24 -2.86 -4.62 8.48
C MET A 24 -3.33 -5.80 9.32
N ILE A 25 -4.07 -6.74 8.72
CA ILE A 25 -4.49 -7.98 9.38
C ILE A 25 -3.28 -8.83 9.75
N THR A 26 -2.34 -9.04 8.83
CA THR A 26 -1.16 -9.89 9.05
C THR A 26 -0.19 -9.31 10.08
N MET A 27 0.22 -8.06 9.90
CA MET A 27 1.32 -7.46 10.67
C MET A 27 0.83 -6.49 11.73
N GLY A 28 -0.20 -5.71 11.41
CA GLY A 28 -0.74 -4.71 12.33
C GLY A 28 -1.43 -5.34 13.53
N LEU A 29 -2.34 -6.28 13.30
CA LEU A 29 -2.98 -7.04 14.39
C LEU A 29 -2.01 -8.01 15.06
N GLY A 30 -1.10 -8.63 14.28
CA GLY A 30 -0.08 -9.54 14.80
C GLY A 30 1.05 -8.85 15.58
N LYS A 31 1.13 -7.52 15.53
CA LYS A 31 2.19 -6.69 16.15
C LYS A 31 3.59 -7.23 15.80
N GLN A 32 4.53 -7.15 16.75
CA GLN A 32 5.91 -7.59 16.56
C GLN A 32 5.99 -9.05 16.06
N LYS A 33 5.26 -9.99 16.68
CA LYS A 33 5.31 -11.41 16.30
C LYS A 33 4.77 -11.66 14.89
N GLY A 34 3.67 -11.01 14.51
CA GLY A 34 3.12 -11.12 13.16
C GLY A 34 4.03 -10.50 12.11
N ALA A 35 4.65 -9.36 12.43
CA ALA A 35 5.64 -8.71 11.57
C ALA A 35 6.90 -9.57 11.40
N GLU A 36 7.43 -10.15 12.48
CA GLU A 36 8.59 -11.06 12.43
C GLU A 36 8.28 -12.30 11.60
N ALA A 37 7.11 -12.93 11.80
CA ALA A 37 6.69 -14.08 11.02
C ALA A 37 6.56 -13.78 9.52
N ALA A 38 5.96 -12.63 9.16
CA ALA A 38 5.84 -12.21 7.76
C ALA A 38 7.20 -11.89 7.12
N HIS A 39 8.16 -11.38 7.91
CA HIS A 39 9.52 -11.09 7.43
C HIS A 39 10.47 -12.30 7.46
N ALA A 40 10.09 -13.43 8.09
CA ALA A 40 10.97 -14.58 8.31
C ALA A 40 11.54 -15.16 7.00
N TYR A 41 10.78 -15.06 5.91
CA TYR A 41 11.17 -15.56 4.59
C TYR A 41 11.74 -14.47 3.66
N SER A 42 12.04 -13.27 4.17
CA SER A 42 12.46 -12.08 3.40
C SER A 42 11.36 -11.44 2.53
N PHE A 43 11.66 -10.27 1.95
CA PHE A 43 10.74 -9.56 1.05
C PHE A 43 10.36 -10.33 -0.21
N LYS A 44 11.17 -11.31 -0.62
CA LYS A 44 10.95 -12.11 -1.84
C LYS A 44 9.60 -12.83 -1.84
N TYR A 45 9.16 -13.37 -0.69
CA TYR A 45 7.92 -14.14 -0.57
C TYR A 45 6.78 -13.34 0.10
N MET A 46 7.01 -12.05 0.39
CA MET A 46 6.03 -11.21 1.08
C MET A 46 4.72 -11.07 0.29
N ALA A 47 4.80 -11.01 -1.03
CA ALA A 47 3.65 -10.89 -1.93
C ALA A 47 2.70 -12.10 -1.85
N GLU A 48 3.22 -13.27 -1.48
CA GLU A 48 2.49 -14.51 -1.30
C GLU A 48 2.04 -14.66 0.15
N HIS A 49 2.96 -14.48 1.10
CA HIS A 49 2.67 -14.74 2.52
C HIS A 49 1.72 -13.74 3.16
N VAL A 50 1.75 -12.46 2.77
CA VAL A 50 0.84 -11.45 3.36
C VAL A 50 -0.63 -11.86 3.18
N PRO A 51 -1.12 -12.15 1.95
CA PRO A 51 -2.49 -12.59 1.78
C PRO A 51 -2.79 -13.94 2.45
N GLU A 52 -1.88 -14.91 2.41
CA GLU A 52 -2.08 -16.22 3.08
C GLU A 52 -2.24 -16.09 4.60
N MET A 53 -1.33 -15.35 5.24
CA MET A 53 -1.38 -15.11 6.68
C MET A 53 -2.63 -14.31 7.06
N ALA A 54 -3.05 -13.35 6.24
CA ALA A 54 -4.26 -12.58 6.48
C ALA A 54 -5.50 -13.50 6.50
N LYS A 55 -5.60 -14.45 5.55
CA LYS A 55 -6.69 -15.46 5.55
C LYS A 55 -6.70 -16.30 6.82
N MET A 56 -5.53 -16.76 7.27
CA MET A 56 -5.43 -17.53 8.51
C MET A 56 -5.92 -16.74 9.72
N VAL A 57 -5.64 -15.45 9.78
CA VAL A 57 -6.11 -14.56 10.87
C VAL A 57 -7.61 -14.29 10.75
N MET A 58 -8.12 -14.01 9.54
CA MET A 58 -9.55 -13.78 9.31
C MET A 58 -10.41 -14.99 9.72
N ASN A 59 -9.90 -16.20 9.59
CA ASN A 59 -10.58 -17.42 10.04
C ASN A 59 -10.60 -17.63 11.57
N ARG A 60 -9.79 -16.88 12.33
CA ARG A 60 -9.65 -17.05 13.79
C ARG A 60 -10.12 -15.86 14.60
N VAL A 61 -10.24 -14.69 13.97
CA VAL A 61 -10.54 -13.42 14.63
C VAL A 61 -11.80 -12.82 14.00
N PRO A 62 -12.76 -12.29 14.79
CA PRO A 62 -14.04 -11.79 14.27
C PRO A 62 -13.88 -10.43 13.58
N ILE A 63 -13.20 -10.40 12.43
CA ILE A 63 -13.16 -9.25 11.51
C ILE A 63 -14.49 -9.19 10.79
N VAL A 64 -15.15 -8.03 10.86
CA VAL A 64 -16.47 -7.81 10.26
C VAL A 64 -16.32 -7.04 8.95
N LEU A 65 -15.43 -6.05 8.91
CA LEU A 65 -15.14 -5.27 7.71
C LEU A 65 -13.74 -4.64 7.79
N GLY A 66 -13.22 -4.27 6.63
CA GLY A 66 -12.07 -3.39 6.48
C GLY A 66 -12.46 -2.03 5.89
N LEU A 67 -11.88 -0.95 6.40
CA LEU A 67 -12.03 0.41 5.91
C LEU A 67 -10.72 0.87 5.27
N GLY A 68 -10.69 0.88 3.94
CA GLY A 68 -9.54 1.29 3.14
C GLY A 68 -9.62 2.76 2.76
N SER A 69 -8.52 3.49 2.88
CA SER A 69 -8.35 4.79 2.22
C SER A 69 -7.42 4.66 1.01
N ILE A 70 -7.76 5.33 -0.08
CA ILE A 70 -6.89 5.58 -1.22
C ILE A 70 -6.64 7.08 -1.28
N GLU A 71 -5.39 7.47 -1.45
CA GLU A 71 -4.97 8.87 -1.52
C GLU A 71 -4.55 9.25 -2.94
N ASN A 72 -4.71 10.53 -3.28
CA ASN A 72 -4.22 11.10 -4.53
C ASN A 72 -2.74 11.54 -4.43
N ALA A 73 -2.23 12.09 -5.53
CA ALA A 73 -0.86 12.61 -5.64
C ALA A 73 -0.48 13.72 -4.64
N TYR A 74 -1.44 14.24 -3.87
CA TYR A 74 -1.21 15.24 -2.82
C TYR A 74 -1.35 14.65 -1.40
N ASP A 75 -1.33 13.31 -1.27
CA ASP A 75 -1.57 12.57 -0.02
C ASP A 75 -2.95 12.90 0.62
N ARG A 76 -3.94 13.33 -0.19
CA ARG A 76 -5.31 13.58 0.29
C ARG A 76 -6.21 12.39 -0.01
N PRO A 77 -7.16 12.03 0.88
CA PRO A 77 -8.13 10.99 0.60
C PRO A 77 -8.88 11.26 -0.71
N ALA A 78 -8.69 10.39 -1.69
CA ALA A 78 -9.42 10.38 -2.96
C ALA A 78 -10.66 9.49 -2.86
N LYS A 79 -10.56 8.41 -2.08
CA LYS A 79 -11.61 7.43 -1.91
C LYS A 79 -11.51 6.76 -0.54
N ILE A 80 -12.65 6.51 0.08
CA ILE A 80 -12.79 5.67 1.27
C ILE A 80 -13.73 4.53 0.89
N VAL A 81 -13.32 3.31 1.19
CA VAL A 81 -14.07 2.09 0.85
C VAL A 81 -14.22 1.20 2.07
N ALA A 82 -15.46 0.78 2.34
CA ALA A 82 -15.74 -0.25 3.32
C ALA A 82 -15.92 -1.59 2.59
N VAL A 83 -15.19 -2.60 3.01
CA VAL A 83 -15.18 -3.93 2.40
C VAL A 83 -15.56 -4.97 3.47
N PRO A 84 -16.64 -5.76 3.29
CA PRO A 84 -16.96 -6.87 4.17
C PRO A 84 -15.79 -7.85 4.28
N ALA A 85 -15.59 -8.46 5.44
CA ALA A 85 -14.43 -9.34 5.68
C ALA A 85 -14.31 -10.46 4.64
N GLU A 86 -15.44 -11.05 4.24
CA GLU A 86 -15.54 -12.12 3.26
C GLU A 86 -15.17 -11.70 1.83
N LYS A 87 -15.10 -10.40 1.54
CA LYS A 87 -14.74 -9.85 0.22
C LYS A 87 -13.35 -9.21 0.19
N LEU A 88 -12.62 -9.18 1.31
CA LEU A 88 -11.34 -8.45 1.40
C LEU A 88 -10.31 -8.94 0.39
N GLU A 89 -10.19 -10.26 0.23
CA GLU A 89 -9.23 -10.85 -0.69
C GLU A 89 -9.47 -10.46 -2.15
N GLU A 90 -10.74 -10.46 -2.58
CA GLU A 90 -11.13 -10.11 -3.96
C GLU A 90 -11.06 -8.59 -4.21
N ALA A 91 -11.44 -7.79 -3.21
CA ALA A 91 -11.58 -6.36 -3.37
C ALA A 91 -10.26 -5.59 -3.28
N GLU A 92 -9.27 -6.05 -2.49
CA GLU A 92 -8.03 -5.30 -2.28
C GLU A 92 -7.16 -5.13 -3.55
N PRO A 93 -6.99 -6.15 -4.43
CA PRO A 93 -6.20 -6.00 -5.65
C PRO A 93 -6.65 -4.89 -6.61
N PRO A 94 -7.93 -4.78 -7.01
CA PRO A 94 -8.37 -3.67 -7.87
C PRO A 94 -8.27 -2.31 -7.17
N LEU A 95 -8.45 -2.25 -5.84
CA LEU A 95 -8.25 -1.02 -5.07
C LEU A 95 -6.77 -0.60 -5.04
N LEU A 96 -5.83 -1.55 -4.99
CA LEU A 96 -4.41 -1.25 -5.10
C LEU A 96 -4.05 -0.73 -6.50
N ALA A 97 -4.64 -1.30 -7.56
CA ALA A 97 -4.45 -0.81 -8.92
C ALA A 97 -4.96 0.63 -9.08
N GLU A 98 -6.12 0.95 -8.50
CA GLU A 98 -6.64 2.32 -8.44
C GLU A 98 -5.69 3.24 -7.67
N ALA A 99 -5.19 2.82 -6.50
CA ALA A 99 -4.21 3.58 -5.74
C ALA A 99 -2.92 3.86 -6.53
N LYS A 100 -2.41 2.87 -7.30
CA LYS A 100 -1.26 3.05 -8.19
C LYS A 100 -1.52 4.11 -9.25
N SER A 101 -2.72 4.12 -9.86
CA SER A 101 -3.09 5.08 -10.90
C SER A 101 -3.14 6.54 -10.40
N LEU A 102 -3.37 6.73 -9.11
CA LEU A 102 -3.46 8.04 -8.46
C LEU A 102 -2.14 8.53 -7.87
N MET A 103 -1.09 7.70 -7.91
CA MET A 103 0.24 8.12 -7.47
C MET A 103 0.74 9.27 -8.34
N PRO A 104 1.54 10.19 -7.78
CA PRO A 104 2.21 11.20 -8.58
C PRO A 104 3.06 10.51 -9.65
N ARG A 105 3.18 11.11 -10.84
CA ARG A 105 4.00 10.56 -11.93
C ARG A 105 4.64 11.69 -12.71
N ILE A 106 5.80 11.41 -13.29
CA ILE A 106 6.41 12.30 -14.26
C ILE A 106 5.61 12.14 -15.58
N LEU A 107 5.17 13.26 -16.16
CA LEU A 107 4.33 13.27 -17.37
C LEU A 107 5.13 13.35 -18.68
N PHE A 108 6.45 13.22 -18.59
CA PHE A 108 7.35 13.11 -19.74
C PHE A 108 7.63 11.63 -19.99
N ASP A 109 7.35 11.15 -21.20
CA ASP A 109 7.61 9.79 -21.65
C ASP A 109 7.69 9.80 -23.20
N PRO A 110 8.80 9.36 -23.83
CA PRO A 110 10.02 8.84 -23.22
C PRO A 110 10.88 9.93 -22.56
N ILE A 111 11.69 9.51 -21.57
CA ILE A 111 12.76 10.33 -20.97
C ILE A 111 14.09 9.66 -21.31
N ASP A 112 14.95 10.34 -22.07
CA ASP A 112 16.27 9.79 -22.43
C ASP A 112 17.21 9.70 -21.22
N VAL A 113 17.21 10.70 -20.34
CA VAL A 113 18.03 10.75 -19.12
C VAL A 113 17.29 11.47 -17.99
N LEU A 114 17.19 10.84 -16.82
CA LEU A 114 16.73 11.44 -15.56
C LEU A 114 17.88 11.49 -14.55
N VAL A 115 18.34 12.69 -14.18
CA VAL A 115 19.38 12.87 -13.16
C VAL A 115 18.74 13.29 -11.84
N VAL A 116 18.89 12.46 -10.81
CA VAL A 116 18.44 12.76 -9.43
C VAL A 116 19.66 13.17 -8.61
N VAL A 117 19.73 14.45 -8.22
CA VAL A 117 20.90 15.02 -7.51
C VAL A 117 20.85 14.85 -6.00
N ASP A 118 19.65 14.76 -5.42
CA ASP A 118 19.44 14.57 -3.99
C ASP A 118 18.06 13.95 -3.73
N THR A 119 17.89 13.32 -2.57
CA THR A 119 16.62 12.77 -2.10
C THR A 119 16.32 13.25 -0.69
N VAL A 120 15.11 13.77 -0.49
CA VAL A 120 14.61 14.12 0.83
C VAL A 120 13.51 13.16 1.27
N LYS A 121 13.41 12.93 2.58
CA LYS A 121 12.26 12.21 3.12
C LYS A 121 11.06 13.15 3.04
N LEU A 122 10.11 12.80 2.19
CA LEU A 122 8.90 13.58 2.04
C LEU A 122 8.03 13.48 3.31
N PRO A 123 7.42 14.61 3.75
CA PRO A 123 6.39 14.57 4.76
C PRO A 123 5.18 13.77 4.26
N MET A 124 4.29 13.40 5.19
CA MET A 124 3.11 12.59 4.88
C MET A 124 2.01 13.35 4.12
N CYS A 125 2.17 14.66 3.92
CA CYS A 125 1.26 15.53 3.18
C CYS A 125 2.07 16.36 2.19
N LEU A 126 1.72 16.32 0.91
CA LEU A 126 2.42 17.05 -0.15
C LEU A 126 1.72 18.39 -0.38
N GLU A 127 2.05 19.36 0.48
CA GLU A 127 1.39 20.68 0.51
C GLU A 127 1.87 21.63 -0.60
N THR A 128 2.93 21.29 -1.32
CA THR A 128 3.53 22.14 -2.36
C THR A 128 3.76 21.36 -3.66
N ALA A 129 3.79 22.09 -4.77
CA ALA A 129 4.11 21.52 -6.09
C ALA A 129 5.51 20.88 -6.12
N GLU A 130 6.48 21.45 -5.39
CA GLU A 130 7.83 20.89 -5.27
C GLU A 130 7.82 19.50 -4.63
N LEU A 131 7.04 19.32 -3.55
CA LEU A 131 6.89 18.03 -2.89
C LEU A 131 6.20 17.01 -3.79
N ALA A 132 5.20 17.43 -4.58
CA ALA A 132 4.54 16.57 -5.56
C ALA A 132 5.50 16.10 -6.67
N VAL A 133 6.39 16.97 -7.17
CA VAL A 133 7.44 16.61 -8.14
C VAL A 133 8.44 15.62 -7.54
N LYS A 134 8.91 15.87 -6.31
CA LYS A 134 9.80 14.93 -5.60
C LYS A 134 9.14 13.57 -5.38
N ALA A 135 7.84 13.55 -5.09
CA ALA A 135 7.07 12.31 -4.97
C ALA A 135 6.98 11.59 -6.32
N ALA A 136 6.71 12.32 -7.41
CA ALA A 136 6.65 11.79 -8.78
C ALA A 136 7.95 11.10 -9.22
N ILE A 137 9.11 11.64 -8.84
CA ILE A 137 10.43 11.01 -9.08
C ILE A 137 10.57 9.68 -8.34
N LYS A 138 10.01 9.58 -7.13
CA LYS A 138 10.06 8.35 -6.33
C LYS A 138 9.12 7.28 -6.90
N THR A 139 8.05 7.69 -7.56
CA THR A 139 6.96 6.83 -8.01
C THR A 139 7.00 6.52 -9.49
N SER A 140 7.87 7.16 -10.27
CA SER A 140 8.06 6.90 -11.71
C SER A 140 8.57 5.49 -12.05
N TYR A 141 8.87 4.67 -11.04
CA TYR A 141 9.28 3.25 -11.17
C TYR A 141 8.28 2.28 -10.50
N ILE A 142 7.09 2.76 -10.12
CA ILE A 142 6.05 2.00 -9.40
C ILE A 142 4.90 1.64 -10.34
#